data_AF-A0A1H9UN61-F1
#
_entry.id   AF-A0A1H9UN61-F1
#
_cell.length_a   1.000
_cell.length_b   1.000
_cell.length_c   1.000
_cell.angle_alpha   90.00
_cell.angle_beta   90.00
_cell.angle_gamma   90.00
#
_symmetry.space_group_name_H-M   'P 1'
#
loop_
_entity.id
_entity.type
_entity.pdbx_description
1 polymer ?
#
loop_
_entity_poly.entity_id
_entity_poly.type
_entity_poly.pdbx_seq_one_letter_code
_entity_poly.pdbx_strand_id
1 'polypeptide(L)'
;MNVIRKIEHWGDVHHAKWLDYLRILLGLIIFGKGVSFISDTTTLQNLITENNVFGFSGMMISMAIHVVAFAHLVGGILITLGLVTRFAVVIQIPILISAVFFVNLTQGFSMLNSELWLSVIVLFLLILFWVVGSGPLSVDESFKHKPGKRYA
;
A
#
# COMPACT_ATOMS: atom_id res chain seq x y z
N MET A 1 0.91 -15.15 -25.35
CA MET A 1 0.40 -14.19 -24.34
C MET A 1 1.55 -13.80 -23.43
N ASN A 2 1.74 -12.51 -23.15
CA ASN A 2 2.76 -12.04 -22.19
C ASN A 2 2.39 -12.43 -20.75
N VAL A 3 3.39 -12.66 -19.90
CA VAL A 3 3.23 -13.09 -18.49
C VAL A 3 2.32 -12.13 -17.72
N ILE A 4 2.48 -10.83 -17.93
CA ILE A 4 1.65 -9.77 -17.30
C ILE A 4 0.15 -9.98 -17.60
N ARG A 5 -0.20 -10.25 -18.87
CA ARG A 5 -1.60 -10.48 -19.28
C ARG A 5 -2.17 -11.77 -18.70
N LYS A 6 -1.34 -12.78 -18.45
CA LYS A 6 -1.79 -14.04 -17.83
C LYS A 6 -2.16 -13.84 -16.36
N ILE A 7 -1.37 -13.04 -15.63
CA ILE A 7 -1.65 -12.68 -14.22
C ILE A 7 -2.89 -11.79 -14.13
N GLU A 8 -3.06 -10.86 -15.08
CA GLU A 8 -4.27 -10.04 -15.21
C GLU A 8 -5.52 -10.89 -15.40
N HIS A 9 -5.53 -11.76 -16.42
CA HIS A 9 -6.69 -12.56 -16.75
C HIS A 9 -7.09 -13.56 -15.65
N TRP A 10 -6.12 -14.16 -14.95
CA TRP A 10 -6.43 -15.08 -13.85
C TRP A 10 -7.10 -14.39 -12.66
N GLY A 11 -6.62 -13.19 -12.30
CA GLY A 11 -7.19 -12.37 -11.23
C GLY A 11 -8.64 -12.01 -11.53
N ASP A 12 -8.93 -11.52 -12.73
CA ASP A 12 -10.27 -11.10 -13.14
C ASP A 12 -11.30 -12.25 -13.09
N VAL A 13 -10.90 -13.46 -13.44
CA VAL A 13 -11.81 -14.64 -13.48
C VAL A 13 -12.14 -15.18 -12.09
N HIS A 14 -11.23 -15.03 -11.11
CA HIS A 14 -11.42 -15.55 -9.74
C HIS A 14 -11.74 -14.46 -8.71
N HIS A 15 -12.01 -13.23 -9.14
CA HIS A 15 -12.25 -12.11 -8.21
C HIS A 15 -13.64 -12.18 -7.59
N ALA A 16 -13.72 -12.68 -6.36
CA ALA A 16 -14.96 -12.69 -5.60
C ALA A 16 -15.29 -11.29 -5.03
N LYS A 17 -16.56 -10.88 -5.06
CA LYS A 17 -17.02 -9.55 -4.58
C LYS A 17 -16.59 -9.23 -3.15
N TRP A 18 -16.39 -10.22 -2.30
CA TRP A 18 -15.96 -10.00 -0.91
C TRP A 18 -14.54 -9.42 -0.83
N LEU A 19 -13.68 -9.70 -1.82
CA LEU A 19 -12.33 -9.15 -1.90
C LEU A 19 -12.33 -7.63 -2.10
N ASP A 20 -13.40 -7.06 -2.68
CA ASP A 20 -13.49 -5.60 -2.85
C ASP A 20 -13.64 -4.88 -1.51
N TYR A 21 -14.36 -5.47 -0.55
CA TYR A 21 -14.43 -4.92 0.80
C TYR A 21 -13.07 -4.99 1.52
N LEU A 22 -12.33 -6.08 1.34
CA LEU A 22 -10.95 -6.16 1.83
C LEU A 22 -10.04 -5.11 1.18
N ARG A 23 -10.19 -4.86 -0.13
CA ARG A 23 -9.43 -3.84 -0.86
C ARG A 23 -9.69 -2.45 -0.29
N ILE A 24 -10.97 -2.12 -0.07
CA ILE A 24 -11.40 -0.85 0.51
C ILE A 24 -10.81 -0.69 1.91
N LEU A 25 -10.94 -1.72 2.77
CA LEU A 25 -10.38 -1.69 4.12
C LEU A 25 -8.86 -1.52 4.11
N LEU A 26 -8.15 -2.26 3.25
CA LEU A 26 -6.70 -2.14 3.07
C LEU A 26 -6.30 -0.71 2.69
N GLY A 27 -6.98 -0.12 1.70
CA GLY A 27 -6.72 1.24 1.26
C GLY A 27 -6.93 2.27 2.37
N LEU A 28 -7.98 2.11 3.18
CA LEU A 28 -8.24 2.97 4.35
C LEU A 28 -7.18 2.83 5.43
N ILE A 29 -6.70 1.62 5.71
CA ILE A 29 -5.62 1.37 6.69
C ILE A 29 -4.33 2.08 6.24
N ILE A 30 -3.95 1.92 4.97
CA ILE A 30 -2.76 2.56 4.39
C ILE A 30 -2.89 4.08 4.42
N PHE A 31 -4.06 4.61 4.04
CA PHE A 31 -4.35 6.04 4.10
C PHE A 31 -4.22 6.58 5.53
N GLY A 32 -4.81 5.89 6.51
CA GLY A 32 -4.72 6.25 7.92
C GLY A 32 -3.29 6.29 8.44
N LYS A 33 -2.42 5.36 8.01
CA LYS A 33 -0.99 5.40 8.32
C LYS A 33 -0.29 6.62 7.69
N GLY A 34 -0.65 7.01 6.47
CA GLY A 34 -0.17 8.25 5.86
C GLY A 34 -0.53 9.50 6.67
N VAL A 35 -1.78 9.58 7.18
CA VAL A 35 -2.21 10.67 8.08
C VAL A 35 -1.39 10.66 9.36
N SER A 36 -1.25 9.50 10.01
CA SER A 36 -0.47 9.35 11.23
C SER A 36 0.97 9.82 11.07
N PHE A 37 1.59 9.57 9.91
CA PHE A 37 2.97 9.98 9.64
C PHE A 37 3.12 11.49 9.51
N ILE A 38 2.11 12.19 8.97
CA ILE A 38 2.12 13.66 8.88
C ILE A 38 1.84 14.28 10.25
N SER A 39 0.94 13.68 11.04
CA SER A 39 0.57 14.18 12.36
C SER A 39 1.68 14.05 13.41
N ASP A 40 2.53 13.03 13.31
CA ASP A 40 3.61 12.78 14.28
C ASP A 40 4.94 12.45 13.58
N THR A 41 5.43 13.40 12.81
CA THR A 41 6.72 13.28 12.09
C THR A 41 7.91 13.24 13.05
N THR A 42 7.84 13.93 14.19
CA THR A 42 8.94 14.05 15.16
C THR A 42 9.25 12.74 15.84
N THR A 43 8.23 11.98 16.25
CA THR A 43 8.44 10.67 16.90
C THR A 43 9.05 9.69 15.91
N LEU A 44 8.55 9.66 14.67
CA LEU A 44 9.10 8.81 13.61
C LEU A 44 10.53 9.18 13.23
N GLN A 45 10.84 10.48 13.15
CA GLN A 45 12.19 10.93 12.87
C GLN A 45 13.17 10.52 13.96
N ASN A 46 12.78 10.61 15.23
CA ASN A 46 13.61 10.17 16.35
C ASN A 46 13.84 8.65 16.30
N LEU A 47 12.78 7.86 16.10
CA LEU A 47 12.87 6.40 15.99
C LEU A 47 13.81 5.95 14.86
N ILE A 48 13.75 6.60 13.70
CA ILE A 48 14.61 6.26 12.56
C ILE A 48 16.04 6.73 12.79
N THR A 49 16.23 7.89 13.44
CA THR A 49 17.57 8.44 13.73
C THR A 49 18.30 7.61 14.78
N GLU A 50 17.62 7.14 15.82
CA GLU A 50 18.18 6.24 16.84
C GLU A 50 18.57 4.88 16.25
N ASN A 51 17.82 4.40 15.24
CA ASN A 51 18.08 3.15 14.53
C ASN A 51 18.82 3.36 13.19
N ASN A 52 19.58 4.45 13.05
CA ASN A 52 20.20 4.83 11.78
C ASN A 52 21.45 3.99 11.44
N VAL A 53 21.23 2.75 11.01
CA VAL A 53 22.28 1.79 10.62
C VAL A 53 23.12 2.29 9.43
N PHE A 54 22.56 3.15 8.59
CA PHE A 54 23.16 3.60 7.33
C PHE A 54 23.77 5.00 7.37
N GLY A 55 23.75 5.69 8.53
CA GLY A 55 24.34 7.02 8.68
C GLY A 55 23.64 8.13 7.89
N PHE A 56 22.34 7.99 7.61
CA PHE A 56 21.56 9.05 6.95
C PHE A 56 21.50 10.33 7.77
N SER A 57 21.54 11.49 7.12
CA SER A 57 21.34 12.76 7.82
C SER A 57 19.88 12.94 8.24
N GLY A 58 19.63 13.71 9.31
CA GLY A 58 18.26 14.01 9.76
C GLY A 58 17.40 14.68 8.69
N MET A 59 18.02 15.46 7.79
CA MET A 59 17.33 16.08 6.64
C MET A 59 16.86 15.02 5.63
N MET A 60 17.67 14.00 5.34
CA MET A 60 17.28 12.90 4.44
C MET A 60 16.13 12.07 5.03
N ILE A 61 16.20 11.76 6.33
CA ILE A 61 15.14 11.04 7.05
C ILE A 61 13.83 11.83 7.01
N SER A 62 13.89 13.13 7.31
CA SER A 62 12.73 14.01 7.26
C SER A 62 12.08 14.03 5.86
N MET A 63 12.89 14.15 4.81
CA MET A 63 12.38 14.12 3.43
C MET A 63 11.76 12.77 3.08
N ALA A 64 12.38 11.66 3.49
CA ALA A 64 11.86 10.32 3.28
C ALA A 64 10.50 10.11 3.95
N ILE A 65 10.31 10.59 5.19
CA ILE A 65 9.03 10.51 5.91
C ILE A 65 7.92 11.20 5.12
N HIS A 66 8.15 12.39 4.57
CA HIS A 66 7.14 13.11 3.78
C HIS A 66 6.80 12.39 2.47
N VAL A 67 7.80 11.86 1.76
CA VAL A 67 7.59 11.07 0.54
C VAL A 67 6.78 9.81 0.84
N VAL A 68 7.14 9.10 1.91
CA VAL A 68 6.44 7.90 2.36
C VAL A 68 5.00 8.22 2.78
N ALA A 69 4.78 9.29 3.53
CA ALA A 69 3.45 9.71 3.93
C ALA A 69 2.56 10.06 2.73
N PHE A 70 3.10 10.82 1.76
CA PHE A 70 2.40 11.14 0.53
C PHE A 70 2.05 9.90 -0.28
N ALA A 71 2.99 8.95 -0.40
CA ALA A 71 2.74 7.67 -1.06
C ALA A 71 1.62 6.87 -0.37
N HIS A 72 1.58 6.85 0.97
CA HIS A 72 0.49 6.23 1.74
C HIS A 72 -0.86 6.91 1.51
N LEU A 73 -0.92 8.24 1.51
CA LEU A 73 -2.17 8.96 1.28
C LEU A 73 -2.72 8.71 -0.13
N VAL A 74 -1.90 8.97 -1.16
CA VAL A 74 -2.33 8.83 -2.55
C VAL A 74 -2.60 7.37 -2.87
N GLY A 75 -1.66 6.48 -2.54
CA GLY A 75 -1.82 5.05 -2.77
C GLY A 75 -3.01 4.46 -2.01
N GLY A 76 -3.26 4.90 -0.78
CA GLY A 76 -4.43 4.49 0.00
C GLY A 76 -5.75 4.86 -0.66
N ILE A 77 -5.88 6.09 -1.18
CA ILE A 77 -7.05 6.53 -1.95
C ILE A 77 -7.21 5.69 -3.22
N LEU A 78 -6.13 5.51 -4.00
CA LEU A 78 -6.15 4.74 -5.24
C LEU A 78 -6.59 3.28 -5.01
N ILE A 79 -6.05 2.62 -3.98
CA ILE A 79 -6.41 1.25 -3.62
C ILE A 79 -7.88 1.19 -3.16
N THR A 80 -8.33 2.15 -2.34
CA THR A 80 -9.70 2.21 -1.83
C THR A 80 -10.70 2.28 -2.99
N LEU A 81 -10.50 3.23 -3.91
CA LEU A 81 -11.35 3.42 -5.08
C LEU A 81 -11.21 2.29 -6.11
N GLY A 82 -10.13 1.51 -6.04
CA GLY A 82 -9.80 0.52 -7.05
C GLY A 82 -9.35 1.16 -8.37
N LEU A 83 -8.61 2.28 -8.29
CA LEU A 83 -8.02 2.96 -9.45
C LEU A 83 -6.55 2.56 -9.58
N VAL A 84 -6.13 2.05 -10.74
CA VAL A 84 -4.76 1.58 -11.01
C VAL A 84 -4.17 0.75 -9.85
N THR A 85 -4.98 -0.14 -9.26
CA THR A 85 -4.68 -0.81 -7.99
C THR A 85 -3.32 -1.51 -7.99
N ARG A 86 -2.97 -2.20 -9.08
CA ARG A 86 -1.69 -2.92 -9.21
C ARG A 86 -0.47 -1.99 -9.15
N PHE A 87 -0.58 -0.79 -9.72
CA PHE A 87 0.48 0.20 -9.64
C PHE A 87 0.60 0.78 -8.23
N ALA A 88 -0.54 1.14 -7.63
CA ALA A 88 -0.58 1.68 -6.27
C ALA A 88 0.02 0.70 -5.26
N VAL A 89 -0.34 -0.59 -5.30
CA VAL A 89 0.22 -1.60 -4.38
C VAL A 89 1.71 -1.83 -4.59
N VAL A 90 2.22 -1.80 -5.83
CA VAL A 90 3.66 -1.95 -6.12
C VAL A 90 4.47 -0.84 -5.45
N ILE A 91 3.96 0.38 -5.38
CA ILE A 91 4.62 1.49 -4.67
C ILE A 91 4.63 1.23 -3.16
N GLN A 92 3.55 0.69 -2.59
CA GLN A 92 3.46 0.48 -1.14
C GLN A 92 4.28 -0.70 -0.62
N ILE A 93 4.47 -1.75 -1.44
CA ILE A 93 5.22 -2.96 -1.03
C ILE A 93 6.63 -2.64 -0.51
N PRO A 94 7.52 -1.93 -1.23
CA PRO A 94 8.88 -1.65 -0.74
C PRO A 94 8.89 -0.76 0.51
N ILE A 95 7.89 0.12 0.64
CA ILE A 95 7.72 0.97 1.82
C ILE A 95 7.38 0.12 3.06
N LEU A 96 6.43 -0.81 2.93
CA LEU A 96 6.03 -1.72 4.00
C LEU A 96 7.13 -2.72 4.35
N ILE A 97 7.85 -3.24 3.34
CA ILE A 97 9.05 -4.06 3.58
C ILE A 97 10.06 -3.27 4.42
N SER A 98 10.34 -2.02 4.04
CA SER A 98 11.28 -1.19 4.79
C SER A 98 10.83 -0.98 6.26
N ALA A 99 9.54 -0.75 6.48
CA ALA A 99 8.99 -0.62 7.84
C ALA A 99 9.11 -1.92 8.66
N VAL A 100 8.80 -3.08 8.07
CA VAL A 100 8.92 -4.39 8.74
C VAL A 100 10.37 -4.65 9.14
N PHE A 101 11.33 -4.50 8.22
CA PHE A 101 12.71 -4.90 8.45
C PHE A 101 13.55 -3.87 9.22
N PHE A 102 13.40 -2.57 8.95
CA PHE A 102 14.29 -1.55 9.52
C PHE A 102 13.73 -0.90 10.79
N VAL A 103 12.41 -0.85 10.95
CA VAL A 103 11.77 -0.21 12.10
C VAL A 103 11.30 -1.22 13.14
N ASN A 104 10.63 -2.30 12.71
CA ASN A 104 10.02 -3.23 13.66
C ASN A 104 10.92 -4.39 14.10
N LEU A 105 11.82 -4.91 13.24
CA LEU A 105 12.74 -5.99 13.65
C LEU A 105 13.83 -5.49 14.62
N THR A 106 14.22 -4.22 14.54
CA THR A 106 15.20 -3.60 15.45
C THR A 106 14.64 -3.42 16.87
N GLN A 107 13.32 -3.26 17.00
CA GLN A 107 12.62 -3.18 18.29
C GLN A 107 12.34 -4.55 18.93
N GLY A 108 12.66 -5.66 18.23
CA GLY A 108 12.50 -7.03 18.71
C GLY A 108 11.16 -7.68 18.31
N PHE A 109 11.22 -8.99 18.05
CA PHE A 109 10.05 -9.79 17.65
C PHE A 109 9.22 -10.16 18.89
N SER A 110 8.35 -9.26 19.33
CA SER A 110 7.40 -9.52 20.42
C SER A 110 6.02 -9.83 19.85
N MET A 111 5.37 -10.88 20.37
CA MET A 111 3.95 -11.18 20.09
C MET A 111 3.03 -10.00 20.44
N LEU A 112 3.47 -9.10 21.33
CA LEU A 112 2.72 -7.91 21.74
C LEU A 112 2.93 -6.70 20.81
N ASN A 113 3.78 -6.80 19.79
CA ASN A 113 3.99 -5.71 18.84
C ASN A 113 2.89 -5.70 17.77
N SER A 114 1.79 -5.03 18.08
CA SER A 114 0.64 -4.88 17.18
C SER A 114 1.00 -4.18 15.86
N GLU A 115 2.01 -3.30 15.83
CA GLU A 115 2.43 -2.60 14.62
C GLU A 115 3.14 -3.55 13.64
N LEU A 116 4.00 -4.43 14.16
CA LEU A 116 4.66 -5.47 13.37
C LEU A 116 3.60 -6.37 12.70
N TRP A 117 2.65 -6.90 13.47
CA TRP A 117 1.60 -7.77 12.92
C TRP A 117 0.73 -7.05 11.88
N LEU A 118 0.33 -5.81 12.15
CA LEU A 118 -0.43 -5.01 11.19
C LEU A 118 0.37 -4.84 9.88
N SER A 119 1.65 -4.51 9.96
CA SER A 119 2.50 -4.31 8.78
C SER A 119 2.68 -5.60 7.96
N VAL A 120 2.83 -6.76 8.61
CA VAL A 120 2.91 -8.08 7.94
C VAL A 120 1.60 -8.43 7.23
N ILE A 121 0.45 -8.23 7.89
CA ILE A 121 -0.86 -8.49 7.29
C ILE A 121 -1.10 -7.56 6.10
N VAL A 122 -0.82 -6.26 6.25
CA VAL A 122 -0.95 -5.27 5.17
C VAL A 122 -0.04 -5.63 4.00
N LEU A 123 1.21 -6.05 4.25
CA LEU A 123 2.13 -6.49 3.21
C LEU A 123 1.60 -7.70 2.45
N PHE A 124 1.05 -8.69 3.15
CA PHE A 124 0.44 -9.86 2.51
C PHE A 124 -0.76 -9.48 1.64
N LEU A 125 -1.62 -8.58 2.13
CA LEU A 125 -2.75 -8.06 1.36
C LEU A 125 -2.31 -7.24 0.14
N LEU A 126 -1.24 -6.45 0.24
CA LEU A 126 -0.66 -5.75 -0.91
C LEU A 126 -0.20 -6.71 -2.00
N ILE A 127 0.47 -7.81 -1.61
CA ILE A 127 0.89 -8.87 -2.55
C ILE A 127 -0.33 -9.56 -3.17
N LEU A 128 -1.38 -9.84 -2.38
CA LEU A 128 -2.64 -10.40 -2.88
C LEU A 128 -3.24 -9.50 -3.97
N PHE A 129 -3.41 -8.20 -3.70
CA PHE A 129 -4.00 -7.25 -4.66
C PHE A 129 -3.08 -6.88 -5.82
N TRP A 130 -1.77 -7.14 -5.71
CA TRP A 130 -0.87 -7.07 -6.85
C TRP A 130 -1.17 -8.17 -7.87
N VAL A 131 -1.47 -9.38 -7.41
CA VAL A 131 -1.81 -10.54 -8.25
C VAL A 131 -3.27 -10.48 -8.73
N VAL A 132 -4.19 -10.19 -7.81
CA VAL A 132 -5.63 -10.24 -8.07
C VAL A 132 -6.09 -9.00 -8.86
N GLY A 133 -5.70 -7.80 -8.44
CA GLY A 133 -6.07 -6.54 -9.12
C GLY A 133 -7.23 -5.80 -8.45
N SER A 134 -7.91 -4.94 -9.21
CA SER A 134 -8.89 -4.00 -8.67
C SER A 134 -10.24 -4.64 -8.38
N GLY A 135 -10.78 -5.53 -9.22
CA GLY A 135 -12.05 -6.22 -8.98
C GLY A 135 -13.30 -5.49 -9.46
N PRO A 136 -14.49 -6.12 -9.33
CA PRO A 136 -15.73 -5.66 -9.96
C PRO A 136 -16.32 -4.37 -9.36
N LEU A 137 -16.18 -4.12 -8.05
CA LEU A 137 -16.60 -2.88 -7.40
C LEU A 137 -15.48 -1.82 -7.42
N SER A 138 -14.72 -1.76 -8.52
CA SER A 138 -13.67 -0.76 -8.72
C SER A 138 -14.10 0.32 -9.71
N VAL A 139 -13.51 1.51 -9.54
CA VAL A 139 -13.68 2.60 -10.51
C VAL A 139 -13.07 2.21 -11.87
N ASP A 140 -11.94 1.49 -11.88
CA ASP A 140 -11.33 0.96 -13.12
C ASP A 140 -12.32 0.08 -13.90
N GLU A 141 -13.01 -0.84 -13.23
CA GLU A 141 -13.98 -1.73 -13.88
C GLU A 141 -15.21 -0.97 -14.38
N SER A 142 -15.64 0.04 -13.62
CA SER A 142 -16.72 0.96 -14.02
C SER A 142 -16.37 1.74 -15.29
N PHE A 143 -15.10 2.07 -15.52
CA PHE A 143 -14.67 2.72 -16.76
C PHE A 143 -14.60 1.77 -17.95
N LYS A 144 -14.23 0.50 -17.76
CA LYS A 144 -14.26 -0.52 -18.83
C LYS A 144 -15.68 -0.80 -19.33
N HIS A 145 -16.67 -0.71 -18.44
CA HIS A 145 -18.07 -1.03 -18.73
C HIS A 145 -18.91 0.15 -19.26
N LYS A 146 -18.35 1.36 -19.35
CA LYS A 146 -19.03 2.47 -20.04
C LYS A 146 -18.88 2.26 -21.54
N PRO A 147 -19.97 1.95 -22.29
CA PRO A 147 -19.90 2.01 -23.74
C PRO A 147 -19.50 3.45 -24.09
N GLY A 148 -18.37 3.60 -24.77
CA GLY A 148 -17.92 4.90 -25.22
C GLY A 148 -19.11 5.58 -25.89
N LYS A 149 -19.39 6.83 -25.50
CA LYS A 149 -20.05 7.75 -26.42
C LYS A 149 -19.16 7.76 -27.66
N ARG A 150 -19.50 6.92 -28.64
CA ARG A 150 -19.05 7.07 -30.01
C ARG A 150 -19.54 8.46 -30.37
N TYR A 151 -18.62 9.43 -30.32
CA TYR A 151 -18.83 10.71 -30.98
C TYR A 151 -19.02 10.35 -32.45
N ALA A 152 -20.29 10.31 -32.85
CA ALA A 152 -20.73 10.31 -34.24
C ALA A 152 -20.69 11.76 -34.75
#